data_AF-A0A922JXS4-F1
#
_entry.id   AF-A0A922JXS4-F1
#
_cell.length_a   1.000
_cell.length_b   1.000
_cell.length_c   1.000
_cell.angle_alpha   90.00
_cell.angle_beta   90.00
_cell.angle_gamma   90.00
#
_symmetry.space_group_name_H-M   'P 1'
#
loop_
_entity.id
_entity.type
_entity.pdbx_description
1 polymer ?
#
loop_
_entity_poly.entity_id
_entity_poly.type
_entity_poly.pdbx_seq_one_letter_code
_entity_poly.pdbx_strand_id
1 'polypeptide(L)'
;MESISGASPITRSISIRETVMLPDQALIFLNYLPSARLFTKEDLDCVYLSVESSQRQLRKPPVDVEGGWDRDNQIVRCPRQPRGFTVSLALKSSGHVPPPVPSHRWDSLAYEAMIDRDNTTIVFVKGLNLRPERLSNVSRFECVYGWDFRRPKFLLRSDVVSIAQEIVRCKTPLSVLNSPRRMSTSNNSVKVSVRLKGRGIFRSIARPGSGLRPGNDPYTRKQYEMCVCTMLRNQARFLKEWVMYHARIGVQRWFIYDNNSDDDIEEVINNVVDMLSKTKDIDEEVSYNITRHVWPWIKTQEAGFSHCALRARDTCEWVGFIDVDEFFYLPSGLVLHDVLQNQSRYSYVGEVRVSCYSFGPSSLKHVPEQGVTAGYNCRLAAPERHKSIVKPEALNSTLINVVHHFHLRKGFEYVNVDKGVMVINHYKYQVWQVFKEKFYRRVATYVADWQDDQNAGSKDRAPGLGTRAVQPPDWSSRFCEVTDNGLRNQVLRIFADPETQTLPWQEVGEQGNHRKSRYKRKG
;
A
#
# COMPACT_ATOMS: atom_id res chain seq x y z
N MET A 1 -31.39 51.81 -12.49
CA MET A 1 -30.87 50.60 -13.16
C MET A 1 -29.74 50.07 -12.30
N GLU A 2 -30.07 49.24 -11.31
CA GLU A 2 -29.07 48.47 -10.56
C GLU A 2 -29.18 47.03 -11.05
N SER A 3 -28.12 46.58 -11.73
CA SER A 3 -28.02 45.23 -12.26
C SER A 3 -27.75 44.26 -11.12
N ILE A 4 -28.76 43.47 -10.75
CA ILE A 4 -28.59 42.28 -9.93
C ILE A 4 -27.83 41.26 -10.78
N SER A 5 -26.53 41.10 -10.55
CA SER A 5 -25.78 39.99 -11.13
C SER A 5 -26.20 38.71 -10.40
N GLY A 6 -27.16 37.99 -10.95
CA GLY A 6 -27.50 36.64 -10.53
C GLY A 6 -26.31 35.72 -10.78
N ALA A 7 -25.52 35.45 -9.74
CA ALA A 7 -24.61 34.32 -9.75
C ALA A 7 -25.49 33.05 -9.71
N SER A 8 -25.64 32.38 -10.86
CA SER A 8 -26.25 31.06 -10.89
C SER A 8 -25.50 30.13 -9.93
N PRO A 9 -26.18 29.37 -9.06
CA PRO A 9 -25.51 28.39 -8.23
C PRO A 9 -24.86 27.37 -9.14
N ILE A 10 -23.53 27.21 -9.03
CA ILE A 10 -22.79 26.19 -9.78
C ILE A 10 -23.42 24.84 -9.44
N THR A 11 -24.17 24.27 -10.37
CA THR A 11 -24.76 22.94 -10.23
C THR A 11 -23.62 21.93 -10.15
N ARG A 12 -23.38 21.39 -8.96
CA ARG A 12 -22.43 20.30 -8.75
C ARG A 12 -22.87 19.11 -9.60
N SER A 13 -22.11 18.80 -10.64
CA SER A 13 -22.33 17.63 -11.50
C SER A 13 -21.22 16.62 -11.28
N ILE A 14 -21.61 15.34 -11.22
CA ILE A 14 -20.67 14.22 -11.12
C ILE A 14 -20.25 13.84 -12.54
N SER A 15 -18.95 13.78 -12.79
CA SER A 15 -18.40 13.27 -14.04
C SER A 15 -17.55 12.04 -13.76
N ILE A 16 -18.03 10.88 -14.22
CA ILE A 16 -17.33 9.60 -14.08
C ILE A 16 -16.33 9.48 -15.23
N ARG A 17 -15.06 9.24 -14.89
CA ARG A 17 -13.95 9.11 -15.85
C ARG A 17 -13.74 7.66 -16.26
N GLU A 18 -13.60 6.76 -15.29
CA GLU A 18 -13.34 5.34 -15.52
C GLU A 18 -14.02 4.52 -14.42
N THR A 19 -14.38 3.26 -14.70
CA THR A 19 -14.89 2.32 -13.70
C THR A 19 -14.12 1.01 -13.81
N VAL A 20 -13.59 0.50 -12.70
CA VAL A 20 -12.89 -0.78 -12.63
C VAL A 20 -13.65 -1.72 -11.72
N MET A 21 -14.01 -2.90 -12.24
CA MET A 21 -14.69 -3.94 -11.48
C MET A 21 -13.66 -4.86 -10.82
N LEU A 22 -13.55 -4.76 -9.50
CA LEU A 22 -12.84 -5.73 -8.66
C LEU A 22 -13.81 -6.89 -8.28
N PRO A 23 -13.29 -8.03 -7.76
CA PRO A 23 -14.13 -9.13 -7.31
C PRO A 23 -15.12 -8.79 -6.20
N ASP A 24 -14.75 -7.87 -5.29
CA ASP A 24 -15.50 -7.51 -4.09
C ASP A 24 -16.16 -6.12 -4.15
N GLN A 25 -15.74 -5.25 -5.08
CA GLN A 25 -16.18 -3.86 -5.16
C GLN A 25 -15.99 -3.27 -6.56
N ALA A 26 -16.57 -2.10 -6.81
CA ALA A 26 -16.29 -1.29 -7.99
C ALA A 26 -15.50 -0.04 -7.58
N LEU A 27 -14.43 0.26 -8.31
CA LEU A 27 -13.68 1.51 -8.19
C LEU A 27 -14.16 2.47 -9.27
N ILE A 28 -14.70 3.62 -8.86
CA ILE A 28 -15.19 4.65 -9.78
C ILE A 28 -14.28 5.86 -9.66
N PHE A 29 -13.59 6.19 -10.75
CA PHE A 29 -12.69 7.33 -10.84
C PHE A 29 -13.46 8.53 -11.34
N LEU A 30 -13.42 9.65 -10.61
CA LEU A 30 -14.09 10.88 -11.00
C LEU A 30 -13.15 11.82 -11.75
N ASN A 31 -13.71 12.64 -12.63
CA ASN A 31 -13.04 13.83 -13.12
C ASN A 31 -13.12 14.90 -12.05
N TYR A 32 -11.98 15.31 -11.50
CA TYR A 32 -11.95 16.44 -10.59
C TYR A 32 -12.08 17.76 -11.36
N LEU A 33 -12.86 18.68 -10.80
CA LEU A 33 -12.95 20.07 -11.21
C LEU A 33 -12.20 20.92 -10.17
N PRO A 34 -11.07 21.57 -10.53
CA PRO A 34 -10.18 22.26 -9.59
C PRO A 34 -10.83 23.29 -8.65
N SER A 35 -11.97 23.85 -9.04
CA SER A 35 -12.72 24.86 -8.29
C SER A 35 -13.77 24.27 -7.33
N ALA A 36 -13.99 22.96 -7.31
CA ALA A 36 -15.01 22.30 -6.50
C ALA A 36 -14.41 21.61 -5.27
N ARG A 37 -15.16 21.63 -4.15
CA ARG A 37 -14.87 20.75 -3.00
C ARG A 37 -14.96 19.29 -3.45
N LEU A 38 -14.05 18.45 -2.96
CA LEU A 38 -14.13 17.00 -3.10
C LEU A 38 -15.44 16.46 -2.49
N PHE A 39 -16.00 15.43 -3.13
CA PHE A 39 -17.17 14.74 -2.61
C PHE A 39 -16.78 13.90 -1.38
N THR A 40 -17.70 13.75 -0.42
CA THR A 40 -17.54 12.79 0.69
C THR A 40 -18.54 11.65 0.59
N LYS A 41 -18.44 10.67 1.49
CA LYS A 41 -19.38 9.54 1.61
C LYS A 41 -20.82 10.01 1.86
N GLU A 42 -20.98 11.16 2.51
CA GLU A 42 -22.27 11.78 2.79
C GLU A 42 -22.88 12.41 1.53
N ASP A 43 -22.05 12.84 0.56
CA ASP A 43 -22.49 13.51 -0.66
C ASP A 43 -23.06 12.53 -1.71
N LEU A 44 -22.63 11.26 -1.70
CA LEU A 44 -22.80 10.32 -2.82
C LEU A 44 -23.58 9.05 -2.47
N ASP A 45 -24.34 8.54 -3.43
CA ASP A 45 -24.88 7.17 -3.46
C ASP A 45 -24.28 6.38 -4.64
N CYS A 46 -24.00 5.10 -4.44
CA CYS A 46 -23.75 4.15 -5.52
C CYS A 46 -25.10 3.69 -6.09
N VAL A 47 -25.31 3.89 -7.38
CA VAL A 47 -26.54 3.54 -8.09
C VAL A 47 -26.29 2.37 -9.02
N TYR A 48 -27.10 1.33 -8.90
CA TYR A 48 -27.07 0.17 -9.79
C TYR A 48 -28.27 0.22 -10.73
N LEU A 49 -28.00 0.27 -12.02
CA LEU A 49 -28.99 0.38 -13.10
C LEU A 49 -29.13 -0.97 -13.80
N SER A 50 -30.35 -1.53 -13.84
CA SER A 50 -30.62 -2.78 -14.55
C SER A 50 -30.48 -2.61 -16.07
N VAL A 51 -29.87 -3.60 -16.72
CA VAL A 51 -29.73 -3.63 -18.19
C VAL A 51 -31.07 -3.90 -18.88
N GLU A 52 -32.02 -4.53 -18.20
CA GLU A 52 -33.29 -5.02 -18.77
C GLU A 52 -34.48 -4.07 -18.53
N SER A 53 -34.39 -3.18 -17.53
CA SER A 53 -35.44 -2.21 -17.22
C SER A 53 -34.84 -0.93 -16.64
N SER A 54 -35.08 0.20 -17.31
CA SER A 54 -34.67 1.54 -16.86
C SER A 54 -35.28 1.98 -15.53
N GLN A 55 -36.28 1.24 -15.01
CA GLN A 55 -36.98 1.57 -13.77
C GLN A 55 -36.41 0.89 -12.52
N ARG A 56 -35.62 -0.18 -12.64
CA ARG A 56 -35.02 -0.84 -11.46
C ARG A 56 -33.68 -0.21 -11.10
N GLN A 57 -33.72 0.71 -10.14
CA GLN A 57 -32.55 1.35 -9.54
C GLN A 57 -32.37 0.88 -8.10
N LEU A 58 -31.18 0.39 -7.77
CA LEU A 58 -30.78 0.12 -6.38
C LEU A 58 -29.77 1.18 -5.95
N ARG A 59 -29.98 1.75 -4.76
CA ARG A 59 -29.03 2.70 -4.15
C ARG A 59 -28.38 2.06 -2.94
N LYS A 60 -27.07 2.24 -2.80
CA LYS A 60 -26.30 1.88 -1.60
C LYS A 60 -25.31 2.99 -1.28
N PRO A 61 -24.99 3.22 0.00
CA PRO A 61 -23.89 4.11 0.35
C PRO A 61 -22.58 3.54 -0.23
N PRO A 62 -21.63 4.41 -0.64
CA PRO A 62 -20.30 3.96 -0.97
C PRO A 62 -19.64 3.32 0.26
N VAL A 63 -18.77 2.34 0.01
CA VAL A 63 -17.89 1.77 1.05
C VAL A 63 -17.03 2.90 1.61
N ASP A 64 -16.45 3.68 0.70
CA ASP A 64 -15.60 4.81 1.02
C ASP A 64 -15.44 5.77 -0.18
N VAL A 65 -15.02 7.00 0.10
CA VAL A 65 -14.71 8.03 -0.90
C VAL A 65 -13.33 8.59 -0.59
N GLU A 66 -12.35 8.17 -1.38
CA GLU A 66 -10.97 8.58 -1.22
C GLU A 66 -10.72 9.91 -1.93
N GLY A 67 -10.29 10.92 -1.17
CA GLY A 67 -9.88 12.22 -1.70
C GLY A 67 -8.82 12.84 -0.82
N GLY A 68 -7.69 13.27 -1.38
CA GLY A 68 -6.71 14.00 -0.57
C GLY A 68 -5.33 14.21 -1.18
N TRP A 69 -4.78 13.27 -1.92
CA TRP A 69 -3.32 13.28 -2.21
C TRP A 69 -2.95 13.60 -3.65
N ASP A 70 -3.75 13.13 -4.60
CA ASP A 70 -3.66 13.53 -6.00
C ASP A 70 -4.96 14.25 -6.34
N ARG A 71 -4.91 15.59 -6.38
CA ARG A 71 -6.10 16.42 -6.61
C ARG A 71 -6.81 16.04 -7.92
N ASP A 72 -6.13 15.40 -8.85
CA ASP A 72 -6.71 15.00 -10.13
C ASP A 72 -7.52 13.70 -10.11
N ASN A 73 -7.54 12.98 -8.97
CA ASN A 73 -8.01 11.59 -8.89
C ASN A 73 -8.83 11.32 -7.60
N GLN A 74 -10.12 11.67 -7.60
CA GLN A 74 -11.05 11.18 -6.57
C GLN A 74 -11.56 9.78 -6.92
N ILE A 75 -11.50 8.84 -5.97
CA ILE A 75 -11.91 7.44 -6.15
C ILE A 75 -13.07 7.12 -5.21
N VAL A 76 -14.19 6.67 -5.78
CA VAL A 76 -15.34 6.18 -5.02
C VAL A 76 -15.34 4.66 -5.04
N ARG A 77 -15.38 4.04 -3.86
CA ARG A 77 -15.49 2.59 -3.71
C ARG A 77 -16.95 2.21 -3.49
N CYS A 78 -17.56 1.56 -4.48
CA CYS A 78 -18.92 1.07 -4.39
C CYS A 78 -18.94 -0.42 -4.05
N PRO A 79 -19.94 -0.90 -3.28
CA PRO A 79 -20.16 -2.33 -3.10
C PRO A 79 -20.24 -3.09 -4.44
N ARG A 80 -19.96 -4.39 -4.43
CA ARG A 80 -20.04 -5.20 -5.64
C ARG A 80 -21.40 -5.03 -6.32
N GLN A 81 -21.37 -4.72 -7.62
CA GLN A 81 -22.57 -4.64 -8.42
C GLN A 81 -23.29 -6.00 -8.47
N PRO A 82 -24.63 -6.04 -8.32
CA PRO A 82 -25.39 -7.26 -8.57
C PRO A 82 -25.27 -7.72 -10.03
N ARG A 83 -25.48 -9.02 -10.29
CA ARG A 83 -25.47 -9.56 -11.67
C ARG A 83 -26.59 -8.90 -12.49
N GLY A 84 -26.29 -8.51 -13.73
CA GLY A 84 -27.23 -7.85 -14.63
C GLY A 84 -27.40 -6.34 -14.39
N PHE A 85 -26.57 -5.74 -13.55
CA PHE A 85 -26.58 -4.29 -13.28
C PHE A 85 -25.28 -3.63 -13.71
N THR A 86 -25.38 -2.35 -14.10
CA THR A 86 -24.27 -1.43 -14.26
C THR A 86 -24.20 -0.49 -13.06
N VAL A 87 -23.01 -0.03 -12.69
CA VAL A 87 -22.82 0.89 -11.58
C VAL A 87 -22.60 2.32 -12.09
N SER A 88 -23.24 3.28 -11.42
CA SER A 88 -23.04 4.72 -11.55
C SER A 88 -23.10 5.35 -10.16
N LEU A 89 -23.11 6.68 -10.09
CA LEU A 89 -23.22 7.45 -8.85
C LEU A 89 -24.44 8.37 -8.89
N ALA A 90 -24.95 8.76 -7.74
CA ALA A 90 -25.88 9.87 -7.62
C ALA A 90 -25.36 10.87 -6.60
N LEU A 91 -25.55 12.15 -6.88
CA LEU A 91 -25.42 13.18 -5.87
C LEU A 91 -26.69 13.17 -5.03
N LYS A 92 -26.59 13.02 -3.70
CA LYS A 92 -27.79 12.93 -2.84
C LYS A 92 -28.64 14.19 -2.90
N SER A 93 -28.03 15.36 -3.10
CA SER A 93 -28.74 16.65 -3.12
C SER A 93 -29.52 16.91 -4.40
N SER A 94 -29.09 16.41 -5.56
CA SER A 94 -29.77 16.64 -6.85
C SER A 94 -30.49 15.41 -7.38
N GLY A 95 -30.13 14.22 -6.89
CA GLY A 95 -30.62 12.94 -7.39
C GLY A 95 -30.17 12.59 -8.81
N HIS A 96 -29.40 13.46 -9.48
CA HIS A 96 -28.91 13.26 -10.84
C HIS A 96 -27.94 12.07 -10.90
N VAL A 97 -28.19 11.18 -11.85
CA VAL A 97 -27.36 10.00 -12.13
C VAL A 97 -26.73 10.21 -13.52
N PRO A 98 -25.42 10.46 -13.63
CA PRO A 98 -24.76 10.48 -14.92
C PRO A 98 -24.85 9.09 -15.56
N PRO A 99 -24.87 9.02 -16.91
CA PRO A 99 -24.88 7.74 -17.60
C PRO A 99 -23.67 6.90 -17.19
N PRO A 100 -23.84 5.58 -16.99
CA PRO A 100 -22.73 4.70 -16.63
C PRO A 100 -21.69 4.66 -17.75
N VAL A 101 -20.41 4.70 -17.38
CA VAL A 101 -19.30 4.52 -18.32
C VAL A 101 -18.96 3.04 -18.48
N PRO A 102 -18.40 2.60 -19.62
CA PRO A 102 -17.94 1.22 -19.79
C PRO A 102 -16.94 0.84 -18.69
N SER A 103 -17.19 -0.30 -18.04
CA SER A 103 -16.32 -0.78 -16.98
C SER A 103 -15.16 -1.62 -17.52
N HIS A 104 -14.03 -1.57 -16.81
CA HIS A 104 -12.86 -2.39 -17.05
C HIS A 104 -12.87 -3.60 -16.13
N ARG A 105 -12.49 -4.76 -16.67
CA ARG A 105 -12.26 -5.94 -15.87
C ARG A 105 -10.87 -5.88 -15.25
N TRP A 106 -10.78 -6.12 -13.96
CA TRP A 106 -9.50 -6.08 -13.23
C TRP A 106 -8.47 -7.11 -13.71
N ASP A 107 -8.93 -8.28 -14.16
CA ASP A 107 -8.07 -9.40 -14.55
C ASP A 107 -7.27 -9.18 -15.85
N SER A 108 -7.50 -8.07 -16.56
CA SER A 108 -6.79 -7.71 -17.79
C SER A 108 -6.77 -6.19 -17.99
N LEU A 109 -5.88 -5.50 -17.29
CA LEU A 109 -5.86 -4.03 -17.23
C LEU A 109 -4.44 -3.50 -17.00
N ALA A 110 -4.01 -2.50 -17.78
CA ALA A 110 -2.91 -1.61 -17.39
C ALA A 110 -3.48 -0.55 -16.44
N TYR A 111 -3.06 -0.60 -15.18
CA TYR A 111 -3.76 0.07 -14.08
C TYR A 111 -2.99 1.25 -13.47
N GLU A 112 -1.67 1.24 -13.55
CA GLU A 112 -0.81 2.32 -13.04
C GLU A 112 0.39 2.52 -13.97
N ALA A 113 0.92 3.74 -14.03
CA ALA A 113 2.20 4.00 -14.68
C ALA A 113 2.95 5.19 -14.08
N MET A 114 4.28 5.16 -14.19
CA MET A 114 5.14 6.26 -13.79
C MET A 114 6.35 6.37 -14.73
N ILE A 115 6.91 7.57 -14.84
CA ILE A 115 8.14 7.79 -15.60
C ILE A 115 9.32 7.72 -14.62
N ASP A 116 10.27 6.83 -14.90
CA ASP A 116 11.51 6.63 -14.15
C ASP A 116 12.60 7.60 -14.64
N ARG A 117 13.70 7.72 -13.88
CA ARG A 117 14.79 8.69 -14.13
C ARG A 117 15.52 8.51 -15.44
N ASP A 118 15.50 7.30 -16.00
CA ASP A 118 16.06 6.98 -17.31
C ASP A 118 15.13 7.39 -18.46
N ASN A 119 14.09 8.18 -18.16
CA ASN A 119 13.05 8.61 -19.08
C ASN A 119 12.26 7.45 -19.70
N THR A 120 12.26 6.27 -19.07
CA THR A 120 11.39 5.16 -19.45
C THR A 120 10.08 5.21 -18.66
N THR A 121 9.00 4.70 -19.26
CA THR A 121 7.70 4.57 -18.58
C THR A 121 7.62 3.17 -18.01
N ILE A 122 7.38 3.07 -16.70
CA ILE A 122 7.03 1.83 -16.02
C ILE A 122 5.51 1.71 -16.04
N VAL A 123 5.01 0.62 -16.61
CA VAL A 123 3.59 0.34 -16.72
C VAL A 123 3.29 -0.91 -15.91
N PHE A 124 2.33 -0.81 -15.00
CA PHE A 124 1.84 -1.92 -14.21
C PHE A 124 0.60 -2.54 -14.86
N VAL A 125 0.67 -3.83 -15.17
CA VAL A 125 -0.34 -4.53 -16.00
C VAL A 125 -0.75 -5.85 -15.37
N LYS A 126 -2.06 -5.97 -15.08
CA LYS A 126 -2.68 -7.23 -14.67
C LYS A 126 -3.05 -8.08 -15.88
N GLY A 127 -2.95 -9.40 -15.75
CA GLY A 127 -3.41 -10.35 -16.77
C GLY A 127 -2.38 -10.77 -17.81
N LEU A 128 -1.10 -10.43 -17.61
CA LEU A 128 -0.02 -10.88 -18.49
C LEU A 128 0.27 -12.40 -18.37
N ASN A 129 -0.07 -13.01 -17.23
CA ASN A 129 0.15 -14.43 -16.92
C ASN A 129 1.59 -14.90 -17.18
N LEU A 130 2.57 -14.10 -16.76
CA LEU A 130 3.99 -14.42 -16.91
C LEU A 130 4.47 -15.37 -15.82
N ARG A 131 5.61 -16.01 -16.06
CA ARG A 131 6.27 -16.82 -15.03
C ARG A 131 6.79 -15.91 -13.90
N PRO A 132 6.59 -16.28 -12.62
CA PRO A 132 7.18 -15.55 -11.50
C PRO A 132 8.71 -15.50 -11.62
N GLU A 133 9.31 -14.42 -11.10
CA GLU A 133 10.77 -14.26 -10.95
C GLU A 133 11.59 -14.38 -12.25
N ARG A 134 10.95 -14.23 -13.42
CA ARG A 134 11.61 -14.40 -14.72
C ARG A 134 11.23 -13.31 -15.70
N LEU A 135 12.21 -12.94 -16.51
CA LEU A 135 12.00 -12.09 -17.68
C LEU A 135 11.16 -12.83 -18.73
N SER A 136 10.29 -12.08 -19.40
CA SER A 136 9.55 -12.54 -20.57
C SER A 136 10.18 -11.99 -21.86
N ASN A 137 9.84 -12.60 -22.99
CA ASN A 137 10.36 -12.19 -24.30
C ASN A 137 9.71 -10.86 -24.73
N VAL A 138 10.48 -9.77 -24.66
CA VAL A 138 10.08 -8.40 -25.04
C VAL A 138 9.55 -8.31 -26.47
N SER A 139 10.04 -9.15 -27.39
CA SER A 139 9.68 -9.11 -28.82
C SER A 139 8.21 -9.40 -29.09
N ARG A 140 7.49 -9.98 -28.12
CA ARG A 140 6.05 -10.29 -28.19
C ARG A 140 5.17 -9.08 -27.84
N PHE A 141 5.76 -8.02 -27.30
CA PHE A 141 5.04 -6.90 -26.72
C PHE A 141 5.45 -5.57 -27.38
N GLU A 142 4.55 -4.60 -27.35
CA GLU A 142 4.75 -3.23 -27.84
C GLU A 142 4.04 -2.28 -26.87
N CYS A 143 4.66 -1.16 -26.52
CA CYS A 143 4.01 -0.14 -25.70
C CYS A 143 3.23 0.81 -26.59
N VAL A 144 2.05 1.22 -26.12
CA VAL A 144 1.16 2.12 -26.86
C VAL A 144 0.72 3.28 -25.98
N TYR A 145 0.75 4.49 -26.51
CA TYR A 145 0.37 5.71 -25.81
C TYR A 145 -0.72 6.44 -26.59
N GLY A 146 -1.72 6.97 -25.89
CA GLY A 146 -2.75 7.80 -26.51
C GLY A 146 -3.92 8.11 -25.59
N TRP A 147 -4.85 8.90 -26.10
CA TRP A 147 -6.07 9.35 -25.39
C TRP A 147 -7.17 8.29 -25.40
N ASP A 148 -7.32 7.63 -26.56
CA ASP A 148 -8.37 6.65 -26.82
C ASP A 148 -7.82 5.46 -27.60
N PHE A 149 -7.64 4.32 -26.91
CA PHE A 149 -7.17 3.08 -27.51
C PHE A 149 -8.15 2.44 -28.51
N ARG A 150 -9.39 2.96 -28.61
CA ARG A 150 -10.35 2.56 -29.65
C ARG A 150 -10.02 3.20 -31.02
N ARG A 151 -9.18 4.23 -31.05
CA ARG A 151 -8.79 4.96 -32.27
C ARG A 151 -7.31 4.71 -32.59
N PRO A 152 -6.95 3.55 -33.17
CA PRO A 152 -5.56 3.11 -33.32
C PRO A 152 -4.67 4.04 -34.17
N LYS A 153 -5.25 4.87 -35.04
CA LYS A 153 -4.52 5.81 -35.90
C LYS A 153 -3.81 6.93 -35.13
N PHE A 154 -4.23 7.21 -33.89
CA PHE A 154 -3.68 8.29 -33.06
C PHE A 154 -2.82 7.77 -31.91
N LEU A 155 -2.39 6.49 -31.97
CA LEU A 155 -1.56 5.90 -30.94
C LEU A 155 -0.08 6.00 -31.31
N LEU A 156 0.71 6.49 -30.36
CA LEU A 156 2.16 6.40 -30.43
C LEU A 156 2.57 4.99 -30.00
N ARG A 157 3.54 4.41 -30.70
CA ARG A 157 4.08 3.08 -30.41
C ARG A 157 5.53 3.21 -29.98
N SER A 158 5.96 2.39 -29.03
CA SER A 158 7.35 2.34 -28.61
C SER A 158 7.76 0.95 -28.15
N ASP A 159 9.08 0.74 -28.11
CA ASP A 159 9.66 -0.55 -27.72
C ASP A 159 9.48 -0.84 -26.23
N VAL A 160 9.27 -2.12 -25.94
CA VAL A 160 9.39 -2.68 -24.59
C VAL A 160 10.88 -2.91 -24.30
N VAL A 161 11.38 -2.30 -23.22
CA VAL A 161 12.75 -2.45 -22.72
C VAL A 161 12.88 -3.72 -21.89
N SER A 162 11.93 -3.95 -20.98
CA SER A 162 11.89 -5.15 -20.14
C SER A 162 10.46 -5.48 -19.74
N ILE A 163 10.19 -6.77 -19.51
CA ILE A 163 8.89 -7.23 -19.03
C ILE A 163 9.08 -8.41 -18.08
N ALA A 164 8.54 -8.29 -16.88
CA ALA A 164 8.55 -9.34 -15.86
C ALA A 164 7.41 -9.13 -14.88
N GLN A 165 6.84 -10.22 -14.37
CA GLN A 165 5.72 -10.16 -13.43
C GLN A 165 4.57 -9.28 -13.97
N GLU A 166 4.22 -8.20 -13.26
CA GLU A 166 3.20 -7.22 -13.66
C GLU A 166 3.81 -5.91 -14.18
N ILE A 167 5.12 -5.90 -14.46
CA ILE A 167 5.90 -4.69 -14.74
C ILE A 167 6.40 -4.72 -16.18
N VAL A 168 6.07 -3.66 -16.93
CA VAL A 168 6.56 -3.44 -18.29
C VAL A 168 7.27 -2.10 -18.35
N ARG A 169 8.57 -2.11 -18.69
CA ARG A 169 9.34 -0.88 -18.94
C ARG A 169 9.28 -0.58 -20.43
N CYS A 170 8.86 0.64 -20.77
CA CYS A 170 8.68 1.13 -22.13
C CYS A 170 9.63 2.29 -22.41
N LYS A 171 10.18 2.37 -23.62
CA LYS A 171 10.78 3.62 -24.08
C LYS A 171 9.70 4.70 -24.13
N THR A 172 9.89 5.83 -23.45
CA THR A 172 8.88 6.90 -23.43
C THR A 172 9.01 7.77 -24.68
N PRO A 173 7.94 7.98 -25.46
CA PRO A 173 7.97 8.94 -26.57
C PRO A 173 8.28 10.37 -26.08
N LEU A 174 9.12 11.11 -26.81
CA LEU A 174 9.51 12.49 -26.45
C LEU A 174 8.31 13.43 -26.26
N SER A 175 7.24 13.25 -27.05
CA SER A 175 6.01 14.04 -26.92
C SER A 175 5.30 13.83 -25.58
N VAL A 176 5.46 12.66 -24.96
CA VAL A 176 4.95 12.34 -23.62
C VAL A 176 5.86 12.94 -22.55
N LEU A 177 7.19 12.86 -22.72
CA LEU A 177 8.17 13.46 -21.79
C LEU A 177 8.07 15.00 -21.73
N ASN A 178 7.83 15.66 -22.87
CA ASN A 178 7.81 17.12 -22.98
C ASN A 178 6.47 17.77 -22.60
N SER A 179 5.42 16.97 -22.35
CA SER A 179 4.09 17.46 -22.00
C SER A 179 3.58 17.07 -20.60
N PRO A 180 4.38 16.93 -19.52
CA PRO A 180 3.86 16.38 -18.26
C PRO A 180 2.82 17.29 -17.59
N ARG A 181 2.89 18.61 -17.85
CA ARG A 181 2.13 19.64 -17.11
C ARG A 181 1.09 20.42 -17.91
N ARG A 182 1.09 20.36 -19.25
CA ARG A 182 0.12 21.12 -20.08
C ARG A 182 -1.25 20.44 -20.22
N MET A 183 -1.48 19.32 -19.54
CA MET A 183 -2.60 18.41 -19.80
C MET A 183 -3.41 18.06 -18.54
N SER A 184 -3.30 18.90 -17.51
CA SER A 184 -3.98 18.81 -16.20
C SER A 184 -5.43 19.32 -16.23
N THR A 185 -6.13 19.15 -17.36
CA THR A 185 -7.59 19.11 -17.34
C THR A 185 -7.95 17.63 -17.39
N SER A 186 -8.54 17.12 -16.31
CA SER A 186 -8.81 15.71 -16.00
C SER A 186 -9.37 14.84 -17.14
N ASN A 187 -9.97 15.45 -18.18
CA ASN A 187 -10.53 14.76 -19.34
C ASN A 187 -9.54 14.35 -20.45
N ASN A 188 -8.34 14.93 -20.53
CA ASN A 188 -7.36 14.64 -21.60
C ASN A 188 -5.96 14.47 -20.99
N SER A 189 -5.70 13.37 -20.28
CA SER A 189 -4.34 12.89 -19.92
C SER A 189 -3.93 11.67 -20.77
N VAL A 190 -2.68 11.63 -21.25
CA VAL A 190 -2.19 10.52 -22.10
C VAL A 190 -2.28 9.25 -21.27
N LYS A 191 -2.84 8.19 -21.84
CA LYS A 191 -2.78 6.86 -21.24
C LYS A 191 -1.67 6.05 -21.90
N VAL A 192 -1.15 5.09 -21.14
CA VAL A 192 -0.19 4.10 -21.64
C VAL A 192 -0.76 2.70 -21.47
N SER A 193 -0.55 1.83 -22.44
CA SER A 193 -0.91 0.42 -22.36
C SER A 193 0.14 -0.44 -23.04
N VAL A 194 -0.05 -1.75 -22.95
CA VAL A 194 0.78 -2.76 -23.58
C VAL A 194 -0.06 -3.50 -24.60
N ARG A 195 0.53 -3.78 -25.76
CA ARG A 195 -0.04 -4.60 -26.82
C ARG A 195 0.69 -5.92 -26.88
N LEU A 196 -0.06 -7.02 -26.81
CA LEU A 196 0.46 -8.35 -27.08
C LEU A 196 0.23 -8.67 -28.56
N LYS A 197 1.31 -8.95 -29.30
CA LYS A 197 1.22 -9.36 -30.70
C LYS A 197 0.32 -10.59 -30.82
N GLY A 198 -0.76 -10.47 -31.60
CA GLY A 198 -1.79 -11.51 -31.78
C GLY A 198 -2.99 -11.48 -30.81
N ARG A 199 -2.94 -10.74 -29.68
CA ARG A 199 -4.08 -10.62 -28.73
C ARG A 199 -4.63 -9.20 -28.57
N GLY A 200 -3.96 -8.19 -29.14
CA GLY A 200 -4.42 -6.81 -29.12
C GLY A 200 -3.86 -6.00 -27.95
N ILE A 201 -4.49 -4.84 -27.71
CA ILE A 201 -4.08 -3.87 -26.69
C ILE A 201 -4.83 -4.16 -25.39
N PHE A 202 -4.12 -4.22 -24.27
CA PHE A 202 -4.76 -4.29 -22.96
C PHE A 202 -5.59 -3.03 -22.71
N ARG A 203 -6.76 -3.16 -22.08
CA ARG A 203 -7.47 -1.97 -21.61
C ARG A 203 -6.58 -1.23 -20.62
N SER A 204 -6.75 0.09 -20.53
CA SER A 204 -5.88 0.90 -19.69
C SER A 204 -6.59 2.10 -19.08
N ILE A 205 -6.29 2.28 -17.80
CA ILE A 205 -6.47 3.52 -17.04
C ILE A 205 -5.11 4.09 -16.57
N ALA A 206 -4.02 3.38 -16.84
CA ALA A 206 -2.66 3.78 -16.50
C ALA A 206 -2.27 5.06 -17.25
N ARG A 207 -1.76 6.03 -16.50
CA ARG A 207 -1.32 7.33 -17.02
C ARG A 207 0.14 7.52 -16.66
N PRO A 208 1.02 7.83 -17.61
CA PRO A 208 2.37 8.27 -17.27
C PRO A 208 2.24 9.55 -16.45
N GLY A 209 2.41 9.45 -15.13
CA GLY A 209 2.41 10.62 -14.26
C GLY A 209 3.52 11.61 -14.62
N SER A 210 3.55 12.76 -13.95
CA SER A 210 4.78 13.57 -13.92
C SER A 210 5.91 12.66 -13.42
N GLY A 211 7.00 12.56 -14.19
CA GLY A 211 8.11 11.70 -13.82
C GLY A 211 8.64 12.00 -12.43
N LEU A 212 9.29 11.00 -11.82
CA LEU A 212 10.16 11.28 -10.68
C LEU A 212 11.09 12.42 -11.09
N ARG A 213 11.17 13.47 -10.26
CA ARG A 213 12.01 14.63 -10.60
C ARG A 213 13.41 14.09 -10.93
N PRO A 214 14.13 14.66 -11.90
CA PRO A 214 15.53 14.32 -12.09
C PRO A 214 16.19 14.39 -10.71
N GLY A 215 16.61 13.24 -10.20
CA GLY A 215 17.20 13.17 -8.88
C GLY A 215 18.37 14.14 -8.83
N ASN A 216 18.63 14.70 -7.65
CA ASN A 216 19.92 15.31 -7.39
C ASN A 216 21.02 14.31 -7.77
N ASP A 217 22.21 14.83 -8.07
CA ASP A 217 23.43 14.06 -8.35
C ASP A 217 23.45 12.76 -7.51
N PRO A 218 23.64 11.54 -8.08
CA PRO A 218 23.75 10.31 -7.31
C PRO A 218 24.79 10.38 -6.17
N TYR A 219 25.71 11.34 -6.18
CA TYR A 219 26.67 11.62 -5.11
C TYR A 219 26.12 12.52 -3.98
N THR A 220 24.93 13.09 -4.12
CA THR A 220 24.27 13.85 -3.05
C THR A 220 23.71 12.91 -2.00
N ARG A 221 23.97 13.25 -0.73
CA ARG A 221 23.42 12.53 0.42
C ARG A 221 21.89 12.51 0.34
N LYS A 222 21.32 11.31 0.44
CA LYS A 222 19.86 11.13 0.50
C LYS A 222 19.29 11.84 1.72
N GLN A 223 18.06 12.32 1.61
CA GLN A 223 17.38 13.03 2.69
C GLN A 223 17.19 12.15 3.94
N TYR A 224 16.91 10.87 3.72
CA TYR A 224 16.69 9.87 4.74
C TYR A 224 17.66 8.72 4.52
N GLU A 225 18.28 8.25 5.60
CA GLU A 225 19.15 7.09 5.54
C GLU A 225 18.33 5.81 5.53
N MET A 226 17.35 5.70 6.43
CA MET A 226 16.53 4.50 6.57
C MET A 226 15.05 4.84 6.41
N CYS A 227 14.45 4.18 5.41
CA CYS A 227 13.02 4.23 5.14
C CYS A 227 12.42 2.83 5.25
N VAL A 228 11.10 2.75 5.38
CA VAL A 228 10.37 1.49 5.27
C VAL A 228 9.19 1.62 4.32
N CYS A 229 8.94 0.54 3.60
CA CYS A 229 7.79 0.39 2.75
C CYS A 229 6.96 -0.80 3.21
N THR A 230 5.65 -0.60 3.34
CA THR A 230 4.71 -1.65 3.72
C THR A 230 3.45 -1.56 2.88
N MET A 231 2.75 -2.68 2.71
CA MET A 231 1.43 -2.74 2.09
C MET A 231 0.46 -3.42 3.05
N LEU A 232 -0.65 -2.75 3.32
CA LEU A 232 -1.60 -3.22 4.34
C LEU A 232 -3.05 -3.06 3.90
N ARG A 233 -3.92 -3.82 4.54
CA ARG A 233 -5.36 -3.61 4.53
C ARG A 233 -5.90 -3.83 5.94
N ASN A 234 -6.60 -2.84 6.48
CA ASN A 234 -7.25 -2.91 7.79
C ASN A 234 -6.28 -3.23 8.95
N GLN A 235 -5.10 -2.60 8.96
CA GLN A 235 -4.08 -2.81 10.01
C GLN A 235 -3.75 -1.52 10.79
N ALA A 236 -4.60 -0.48 10.71
CA ALA A 236 -4.37 0.81 11.35
C ALA A 236 -4.11 0.70 12.85
N ARG A 237 -4.79 -0.22 13.54
CA ARG A 237 -4.60 -0.48 14.98
C ARG A 237 -3.16 -0.77 15.39
N PHE A 238 -2.34 -1.33 14.49
CA PHE A 238 -0.94 -1.69 14.76
C PHE A 238 0.05 -0.59 14.38
N LEU A 239 -0.38 0.41 13.60
CA LEU A 239 0.51 1.46 13.08
C LEU A 239 1.13 2.31 14.18
N LYS A 240 0.40 2.61 15.26
CA LYS A 240 0.91 3.43 16.37
C LYS A 240 2.15 2.80 16.98
N GLU A 241 2.03 1.56 17.44
CA GLU A 241 3.14 0.78 18.01
C GLU A 241 4.28 0.60 16.99
N TRP A 242 3.94 0.15 15.78
CA TRP A 242 4.92 -0.16 14.74
C TRP A 242 5.75 1.05 14.33
N VAL A 243 5.13 2.20 14.08
CA VAL A 243 5.85 3.43 13.71
C VAL A 243 6.69 3.95 14.87
N MET A 244 6.12 4.07 16.08
CA MET A 244 6.83 4.59 17.25
C MET A 244 8.09 3.78 17.56
N TYR A 245 7.97 2.45 17.53
CA TYR A 245 9.10 1.56 17.75
C TYR A 245 10.17 1.73 16.66
N HIS A 246 9.77 1.72 15.38
CA HIS A 246 10.71 1.83 14.27
C HIS A 246 11.40 3.21 14.21
N ALA A 247 10.69 4.28 14.57
CA ALA A 247 11.25 5.62 14.70
C ALA A 247 12.39 5.64 15.72
N ARG A 248 12.20 4.99 16.87
CA ARG A 248 13.17 4.92 17.96
C ARG A 248 14.47 4.19 17.62
N ILE A 249 14.40 3.22 16.71
CA ILE A 249 15.58 2.46 16.25
C ILE A 249 16.20 3.02 14.96
N GLY A 250 15.70 4.15 14.44
CA GLY A 250 16.35 4.91 13.37
C GLY A 250 15.63 4.92 12.02
N VAL A 251 14.38 4.46 11.90
CA VAL A 251 13.58 4.68 10.69
C VAL A 251 13.10 6.14 10.65
N GLN A 252 13.24 6.79 9.49
CA GLN A 252 12.93 8.22 9.35
C GLN A 252 11.72 8.47 8.43
N ARG A 253 11.42 7.55 7.50
CA ARG A 253 10.34 7.73 6.54
C ARG A 253 9.57 6.44 6.27
N TRP A 254 8.26 6.57 6.15
CA TRP A 254 7.32 5.48 5.90
C TRP A 254 6.53 5.71 4.62
N PHE A 255 6.49 4.68 3.80
CA PHE A 255 5.62 4.57 2.64
C PHE A 255 4.55 3.52 2.93
N ILE A 256 3.34 3.97 3.29
CA ILE A 256 2.21 3.12 3.64
C ILE A 256 1.34 2.90 2.41
N TYR A 257 1.46 1.74 1.76
CA TYR A 257 0.60 1.37 0.64
C TYR A 257 -0.72 0.79 1.17
N ASP A 258 -1.78 1.57 1.10
CA ASP A 258 -3.09 1.20 1.60
C ASP A 258 -3.91 0.48 0.52
N ASN A 259 -4.20 -0.81 0.76
CA ASN A 259 -4.93 -1.68 -0.16
C ASN A 259 -6.42 -1.76 0.16
N ASN A 260 -7.11 -0.61 0.09
CA ASN A 260 -8.55 -0.46 0.34
C ASN A 260 -8.95 -0.70 1.80
N SER A 261 -8.24 -0.07 2.75
CA SER A 261 -8.61 -0.15 4.17
C SER A 261 -9.91 0.59 4.49
N ASP A 262 -10.60 0.19 5.55
CA ASP A 262 -11.83 0.82 6.06
C ASP A 262 -11.82 0.99 7.59
N ASP A 263 -10.63 1.15 8.16
CA ASP A 263 -10.35 1.21 9.60
C ASP A 263 -9.70 2.56 10.04
N ASP A 264 -10.14 3.66 9.42
CA ASP A 264 -9.74 5.04 9.78
C ASP A 264 -8.22 5.28 9.76
N ILE A 265 -7.50 4.57 8.89
CA ILE A 265 -6.04 4.63 8.75
C ILE A 265 -5.48 6.05 8.61
N GLU A 266 -6.19 6.95 7.95
CA GLU A 266 -5.75 8.34 7.76
C GLU A 266 -5.74 9.11 9.09
N GLU A 267 -6.78 8.96 9.90
CA GLU A 267 -6.84 9.54 11.24
C GLU A 267 -5.72 8.96 12.11
N VAL A 268 -5.50 7.65 12.04
CA VAL A 268 -4.41 6.99 12.79
C VAL A 268 -3.04 7.52 12.36
N ILE A 269 -2.78 7.67 11.06
CA ILE A 269 -1.52 8.24 10.56
C ILE A 269 -1.34 9.67 11.09
N ASN A 270 -2.36 10.51 11.02
CA ASN A 270 -2.29 11.88 11.54
C ASN A 270 -2.00 11.92 13.05
N ASN A 271 -2.65 11.05 13.82
CA ASN A 271 -2.43 10.91 15.26
C ASN A 271 -0.98 10.45 15.55
N VAL A 272 -0.43 9.52 14.76
CA VAL A 272 0.97 9.09 14.92
C VAL A 272 1.96 10.20 14.61
N VAL A 273 1.73 10.97 13.54
CA VAL A 273 2.58 12.12 13.21
C VAL A 273 2.57 13.16 14.34
N ASP A 274 1.40 13.47 14.89
CA ASP A 274 1.26 14.39 16.02
C ASP A 274 2.00 13.87 17.26
N MET A 275 1.88 12.57 17.59
CA MET A 275 2.61 11.95 18.71
C MET A 275 4.14 12.02 18.53
N LEU A 276 4.65 11.69 17.33
CA LEU A 276 6.08 11.78 17.03
C LEU A 276 6.59 13.22 17.19
N SER A 277 5.82 14.20 16.74
CA SER A 277 6.21 15.63 16.84
C SER A 277 6.32 16.16 18.27
N LYS A 278 5.65 15.50 19.23
CA LYS A 278 5.63 15.89 20.65
C LYS A 278 6.68 15.15 21.50
N THR A 279 7.36 14.16 20.93
CA THR A 279 8.31 13.34 21.68
C THR A 279 9.64 14.10 21.85
N LYS A 280 9.89 14.61 23.06
CA LYS A 280 11.04 15.48 23.39
C LYS A 280 12.41 14.80 23.31
N ASP A 281 12.46 13.47 23.35
CA ASP A 281 13.70 12.68 23.34
C ASP A 281 14.14 12.25 21.94
N ILE A 282 13.50 12.79 20.90
CA ILE A 282 13.89 12.57 19.52
C ILE A 282 14.62 13.83 19.07
N ASP A 283 15.84 13.67 18.55
CA ASP A 283 16.66 14.74 17.97
C ASP A 283 15.79 15.69 17.15
N GLU A 284 15.76 16.98 17.54
CA GLU A 284 14.97 18.03 16.87
C GLU A 284 15.33 18.17 15.37
N GLU A 285 16.47 17.62 14.94
CA GLU A 285 16.93 17.59 13.55
C GLU A 285 16.29 16.45 12.69
N VAL A 286 15.66 15.45 13.30
CA VAL A 286 15.10 14.29 12.57
C VAL A 286 13.66 14.59 12.13
N SER A 287 13.49 14.99 10.88
CA SER A 287 12.17 15.14 10.26
C SER A 287 11.57 13.78 9.91
N TYR A 288 10.64 13.27 10.71
CA TYR A 288 9.87 12.08 10.32
C TYR A 288 8.87 12.37 9.22
N ASN A 289 8.69 11.42 8.30
CA ASN A 289 7.75 11.57 7.20
C ASN A 289 6.95 10.28 6.95
N ILE A 290 5.64 10.33 7.16
CA ILE A 290 4.73 9.22 6.92
C ILE A 290 3.82 9.59 5.76
N THR A 291 3.86 8.80 4.70
CA THR A 291 3.02 9.01 3.51
C THR A 291 2.10 7.83 3.27
N ARG A 292 0.80 8.10 3.17
CA ARG A 292 -0.21 7.14 2.71
C ARG A 292 -0.25 7.17 1.18
N HIS A 293 -0.21 6.00 0.59
CA HIS A 293 -0.34 5.79 -0.85
C HIS A 293 -1.52 4.86 -1.10
N VAL A 294 -2.59 5.41 -1.67
CA VAL A 294 -3.76 4.64 -2.08
C VAL A 294 -3.33 3.68 -3.19
N TRP A 295 -3.40 2.38 -2.91
CA TRP A 295 -3.03 1.31 -3.83
C TRP A 295 -4.17 0.30 -3.94
N PRO A 296 -5.25 0.62 -4.67
CA PRO A 296 -6.51 -0.11 -4.58
C PRO A 296 -6.50 -1.44 -5.35
N TRP A 297 -5.33 -1.84 -5.83
CA TRP A 297 -5.07 -2.94 -6.75
C TRP A 297 -4.90 -4.26 -6.01
N ILE A 298 -5.81 -5.21 -6.23
CA ILE A 298 -5.80 -6.48 -5.48
C ILE A 298 -4.73 -7.42 -6.03
N LYS A 299 -4.05 -8.19 -5.16
CA LYS A 299 -3.02 -9.18 -5.56
C LYS A 299 -1.91 -8.54 -6.40
N THR A 300 -1.29 -7.48 -5.88
CA THR A 300 -0.25 -6.68 -6.58
C THR A 300 0.85 -6.21 -5.62
N GLN A 301 1.16 -6.95 -4.55
CA GLN A 301 2.15 -6.54 -3.55
C GLN A 301 3.53 -6.28 -4.17
N GLU A 302 3.98 -7.18 -5.04
CA GLU A 302 5.26 -7.08 -5.75
C GLU A 302 5.32 -5.84 -6.65
N ALA A 303 4.21 -5.51 -7.32
CA ALA A 303 4.09 -4.28 -8.11
C ALA A 303 4.08 -3.03 -7.22
N GLY A 304 3.34 -3.05 -6.10
CA GLY A 304 3.31 -1.94 -5.14
C GLY A 304 4.66 -1.67 -4.49
N PHE A 305 5.40 -2.72 -4.14
CA PHE A 305 6.77 -2.59 -3.64
C PHE A 305 7.74 -2.10 -4.70
N SER A 306 7.60 -2.50 -5.96
CA SER A 306 8.38 -1.92 -7.06
C SER A 306 8.11 -0.44 -7.25
N HIS A 307 6.84 -0.04 -7.22
CA HIS A 307 6.42 1.35 -7.28
C HIS A 307 6.95 2.17 -6.08
N CYS A 308 6.95 1.56 -4.90
CA CYS A 308 7.53 2.14 -3.70
C CYS A 308 9.04 2.33 -3.79
N ALA A 309 9.77 1.32 -4.25
CA ALA A 309 11.21 1.37 -4.45
C ALA A 309 11.61 2.53 -5.38
N LEU A 310 10.87 2.71 -6.47
CA LEU A 310 11.08 3.82 -7.40
C LEU A 310 10.89 5.18 -6.73
N ARG A 311 9.81 5.36 -5.96
CA ARG A 311 9.55 6.61 -5.22
C ARG A 311 10.56 6.89 -4.12
N ALA A 312 10.97 5.86 -3.40
CA ALA A 312 11.93 5.98 -2.30
C ALA A 312 13.34 6.28 -2.79
N ARG A 313 13.68 5.91 -4.04
CA ARG A 313 15.02 6.06 -4.62
C ARG A 313 15.58 7.48 -4.55
N ASP A 314 14.72 8.50 -4.63
CA ASP A 314 15.14 9.92 -4.60
C ASP A 314 15.53 10.38 -3.19
N THR A 315 14.86 9.85 -2.17
CA THR A 315 14.92 10.41 -0.82
C THR A 315 15.54 9.47 0.21
N CYS A 316 15.66 8.18 -0.08
CA CYS A 316 16.09 7.14 0.85
C CYS A 316 17.39 6.45 0.37
N GLU A 317 18.35 6.29 1.28
CA GLU A 317 19.55 5.47 1.02
C GLU A 317 19.21 3.97 1.12
N TRP A 318 18.54 3.58 2.21
CA TRP A 318 18.10 2.23 2.48
C TRP A 318 16.58 2.17 2.64
N VAL A 319 15.97 1.09 2.15
CA VAL A 319 14.53 0.85 2.27
C VAL A 319 14.29 -0.57 2.77
N GLY A 320 13.71 -0.69 3.95
CA GLY A 320 13.18 -1.95 4.48
C GLY A 320 11.82 -2.27 3.87
N PHE A 321 11.65 -3.49 3.37
CA PHE A 321 10.35 -3.99 2.88
C PHE A 321 9.80 -4.98 3.89
N ILE A 322 8.99 -4.51 4.84
CA ILE A 322 8.45 -5.31 5.95
C ILE A 322 6.96 -5.04 6.15
N ASP A 323 6.26 -6.04 6.68
CA ASP A 323 4.83 -5.92 7.02
C ASP A 323 4.64 -5.22 8.38
N VAL A 324 3.44 -4.71 8.66
CA VAL A 324 3.15 -3.97 9.91
C VAL A 324 3.20 -4.88 11.15
N ASP A 325 3.08 -6.19 10.99
CA ASP A 325 3.28 -7.20 12.04
C ASP A 325 4.75 -7.66 12.16
N GLU A 326 5.70 -6.96 11.53
CA GLU A 326 7.13 -7.30 11.52
C GLU A 326 7.97 -6.19 12.16
N PHE A 327 8.78 -6.57 13.14
CA PHE A 327 9.58 -5.64 13.95
C PHE A 327 11.05 -5.99 13.88
N PHE A 328 11.90 -5.05 13.45
CA PHE A 328 13.35 -5.19 13.57
C PHE A 328 13.77 -5.18 15.04
N TYR A 329 14.30 -6.28 15.55
CA TYR A 329 14.84 -6.35 16.90
C TYR A 329 16.37 -6.41 16.82
N LEU A 330 17.06 -5.56 17.60
CA LEU A 330 18.52 -5.49 17.66
C LEU A 330 19.03 -5.97 19.04
N PRO A 331 19.28 -7.28 19.24
CA PRO A 331 19.72 -7.81 20.54
C PRO A 331 21.04 -7.21 21.03
N SER A 332 21.90 -6.81 20.09
CA SER A 332 23.17 -6.14 20.35
C SER A 332 23.05 -4.78 21.05
N GLY A 333 21.86 -4.17 21.08
CA GLY A 333 21.64 -2.83 21.61
C GLY A 333 22.02 -1.70 20.65
N LEU A 334 22.46 -2.03 19.43
CA LEU A 334 22.69 -1.07 18.34
C LEU A 334 21.37 -0.48 17.82
N VAL A 335 21.48 0.57 16.99
CA VAL A 335 20.39 1.08 16.16
C VAL A 335 20.61 0.75 14.67
N LEU A 336 19.57 0.94 13.84
CA LEU A 336 19.64 0.63 12.41
C LEU A 336 20.78 1.39 11.71
N HIS A 337 21.03 2.63 12.12
CA HIS A 337 22.13 3.45 11.64
C HIS A 337 23.48 2.73 11.77
N ASP A 338 23.82 2.19 12.94
CA ASP A 338 25.10 1.52 13.19
C ASP A 338 25.27 0.29 12.28
N VAL A 339 24.20 -0.50 12.14
CA VAL A 339 24.20 -1.70 11.30
C VAL A 339 24.41 -1.31 9.84
N LEU A 340 23.65 -0.33 9.34
CA LEU A 340 23.68 0.09 7.94
C LEU A 340 24.97 0.82 7.57
N GLN A 341 25.54 1.62 8.48
CA GLN A 341 26.86 2.25 8.27
C GLN A 341 27.96 1.20 8.14
N ASN A 342 27.95 0.17 9.00
CA ASN A 342 28.93 -0.90 8.92
C ASN A 342 28.83 -1.66 7.58
N GLN A 343 27.62 -1.95 7.10
CA GLN A 343 27.43 -2.59 5.79
C GLN A 343 27.81 -1.66 4.64
N SER A 344 27.57 -0.35 4.77
CA SER A 344 27.86 0.65 3.73
C SER A 344 29.36 0.88 3.49
N ARG A 345 30.25 0.34 4.34
CA ARG A 345 31.71 0.31 4.10
C ARG A 345 32.07 -0.45 2.82
N TYR A 346 31.21 -1.37 2.41
CA TYR A 346 31.38 -2.19 1.22
C TYR A 346 30.46 -1.70 0.11
N SER A 347 31.03 -1.04 -0.91
CA SER A 347 30.26 -0.43 -2.00
C SER A 347 29.43 -1.41 -2.84
N TYR A 348 29.78 -2.70 -2.80
CA TYR A 348 29.04 -3.76 -3.48
C TYR A 348 27.80 -4.25 -2.70
N VAL A 349 27.60 -3.83 -1.45
CA VAL A 349 26.44 -4.29 -0.67
C VAL A 349 25.20 -3.50 -1.06
N GLY A 350 24.26 -4.18 -1.73
CA GLY A 350 22.99 -3.63 -2.18
C GLY A 350 21.78 -4.11 -1.38
N GLU A 351 21.92 -5.18 -0.61
CA GLU A 351 20.85 -5.81 0.16
C GLU A 351 21.39 -6.34 1.49
N VAL A 352 20.66 -6.07 2.56
CA VAL A 352 20.91 -6.58 3.92
C VAL A 352 19.74 -7.48 4.28
N ARG A 353 20.01 -8.78 4.43
CA ARG A 353 19.03 -9.82 4.75
C ARG A 353 19.01 -10.10 6.23
N VAL A 354 17.81 -10.05 6.81
CA VAL A 354 17.59 -10.18 8.25
C VAL A 354 16.76 -11.42 8.52
N SER A 355 17.25 -12.30 9.38
CA SER A 355 16.52 -13.53 9.78
C SER A 355 15.22 -13.18 10.50
N CYS A 356 14.15 -13.91 10.22
CA CYS A 356 12.82 -13.64 10.76
C CYS A 356 12.34 -14.82 11.62
N TYR A 357 11.70 -14.55 12.75
CA TYR A 357 11.07 -15.55 13.61
C TYR A 357 9.57 -15.28 13.74
N SER A 358 8.76 -16.34 13.64
CA SER A 358 7.30 -16.23 13.78
C SER A 358 6.82 -16.40 15.20
N PHE A 359 6.08 -15.41 15.68
CA PHE A 359 5.44 -15.38 16.97
C PHE A 359 3.99 -15.89 16.90
N GLY A 360 3.58 -16.59 17.96
CA GLY A 360 2.27 -17.15 18.20
C GLY A 360 1.41 -16.33 19.16
N PRO A 361 0.16 -16.76 19.43
CA PRO A 361 -0.77 -16.00 20.27
C PRO A 361 -0.36 -15.94 21.75
N SER A 362 0.66 -16.69 22.18
CA SER A 362 1.21 -16.63 23.54
C SER A 362 0.15 -16.89 24.63
N SER A 363 -0.72 -17.88 24.39
CA SER A 363 -1.86 -18.24 25.24
C SER A 363 -2.96 -17.18 25.34
N LEU A 364 -2.86 -16.08 24.59
CA LEU A 364 -3.87 -15.02 24.56
C LEU A 364 -5.05 -15.41 23.66
N LYS A 365 -6.25 -14.98 24.08
CA LYS A 365 -7.50 -15.12 23.33
C LYS A 365 -7.99 -13.79 22.74
N HIS A 366 -7.52 -12.68 23.30
CA HIS A 366 -7.83 -11.32 22.87
C HIS A 366 -6.55 -10.58 22.48
N VAL A 367 -6.71 -9.51 21.71
CA VAL A 367 -5.58 -8.66 21.32
C VAL A 367 -5.01 -8.03 22.59
N PRO A 368 -3.69 -8.08 22.82
CA PRO A 368 -3.08 -7.49 24.00
C PRO A 368 -3.21 -5.96 23.96
N GLU A 369 -3.71 -5.36 25.05
CA GLU A 369 -3.84 -3.90 25.18
C GLU A 369 -2.47 -3.21 25.14
N GLN A 370 -1.41 -3.91 25.55
CA GLN A 370 -0.03 -3.41 25.55
C GLN A 370 0.60 -3.41 24.15
N GLY A 371 -0.09 -3.89 23.11
CA GLY A 371 0.47 -4.07 21.78
C GLY A 371 1.12 -5.44 21.57
N VAL A 372 1.50 -5.73 20.32
CA VAL A 372 1.97 -7.04 19.89
C VAL A 372 3.35 -7.37 20.47
N THR A 373 4.22 -6.37 20.62
CA THR A 373 5.59 -6.56 21.08
C THR A 373 5.68 -6.88 22.56
N ALA A 374 4.83 -6.25 23.37
CA ALA A 374 4.73 -6.53 24.79
C ALA A 374 3.85 -7.76 25.05
N GLY A 375 2.77 -7.95 24.29
CA GLY A 375 1.80 -9.01 24.54
C GLY A 375 2.21 -10.41 24.09
N TYR A 376 2.84 -10.54 22.92
CA TYR A 376 3.22 -11.83 22.36
C TYR A 376 4.72 -12.12 22.58
N ASN A 377 5.03 -13.17 23.35
CA ASN A 377 6.39 -13.57 23.69
C ASN A 377 6.66 -15.08 23.45
N CYS A 378 5.75 -15.78 22.79
CA CYS A 378 5.95 -17.15 22.33
C CYS A 378 6.22 -17.17 20.83
N ARG A 379 7.23 -17.95 20.40
CA ARG A 379 7.54 -18.13 18.98
C ARG A 379 7.93 -19.56 18.62
N LEU A 380 7.97 -19.82 17.32
CA LEU A 380 8.62 -21.00 16.76
C LEU A 380 10.15 -20.92 16.93
N ALA A 381 10.79 -22.07 17.12
CA ALA A 381 12.23 -22.17 17.32
C ALA A 381 13.00 -21.90 16.02
N ALA A 382 12.52 -22.46 14.90
CA ALA A 382 13.14 -22.30 13.59
C ALA A 382 12.81 -20.93 12.97
N PRO A 383 13.80 -20.25 12.37
CA PRO A 383 13.53 -19.03 11.62
C PRO A 383 12.75 -19.32 10.33
N GLU A 384 11.97 -18.34 9.89
CA GLU A 384 11.35 -18.28 8.56
C GLU A 384 12.34 -17.71 7.51
N ARG A 385 11.80 -17.35 6.33
CA ARG A 385 12.54 -16.61 5.31
C ARG A 385 12.93 -15.22 5.82
N HIS A 386 14.04 -14.68 5.31
CA HIS A 386 14.52 -13.35 5.64
C HIS A 386 13.57 -12.25 5.14
N LYS A 387 13.71 -11.05 5.70
CA LYS A 387 13.28 -9.80 5.07
C LYS A 387 14.51 -8.98 4.72
N SER A 388 14.33 -7.97 3.88
CA SER A 388 15.45 -7.24 3.33
C SER A 388 15.33 -5.75 3.50
N ILE A 389 16.48 -5.14 3.75
CA ILE A 389 16.73 -3.72 3.63
C ILE A 389 17.60 -3.55 2.39
N VAL A 390 17.12 -2.82 1.39
CA VAL A 390 17.79 -2.70 0.09
C VAL A 390 18.16 -1.26 -0.20
N LYS A 391 19.25 -1.07 -0.94
CA LYS A 391 19.53 0.22 -1.59
C LYS A 391 18.71 0.32 -2.87
N PRO A 392 17.80 1.30 -3.01
CA PRO A 392 17.03 1.48 -4.24
C PRO A 392 17.93 1.65 -5.49
N GLU A 393 19.12 2.23 -5.33
CA GLU A 393 20.10 2.39 -6.42
C GLU A 393 20.75 1.07 -6.85
N ALA A 394 20.72 0.03 -6.02
CA ALA A 394 21.28 -1.28 -6.34
C ALA A 394 20.29 -2.20 -7.07
N LEU A 395 19.03 -1.78 -7.22
CA LEU A 395 18.00 -2.61 -7.83
C LEU A 395 18.24 -2.81 -9.32
N ASN A 396 17.92 -4.03 -9.79
CA ASN A 396 17.90 -4.33 -11.20
C ASN A 396 16.82 -3.49 -11.89
N SER A 397 17.09 -3.03 -13.11
CA SER A 397 16.09 -2.25 -13.87
C SER A 397 14.79 -3.02 -14.05
N THR A 398 14.81 -4.36 -14.12
CA THR A 398 13.58 -5.16 -14.24
C THR A 398 12.62 -5.09 -13.05
N LEU A 399 13.09 -4.64 -11.87
CA LEU A 399 12.33 -4.55 -10.61
C LEU A 399 11.72 -5.87 -10.12
N ILE A 400 12.21 -7.01 -10.62
CA ILE A 400 11.77 -8.33 -10.16
C ILE A 400 12.00 -8.44 -8.66
N ASN A 401 10.96 -8.84 -7.94
CA ASN A 401 11.03 -9.05 -6.50
C ASN A 401 10.17 -10.24 -6.06
N VAL A 402 10.49 -10.77 -4.89
CA VAL A 402 9.76 -11.85 -4.21
C VAL A 402 9.26 -11.30 -2.88
N VAL A 403 8.42 -10.27 -2.99
CA VAL A 403 7.87 -9.50 -1.87
C VAL A 403 8.97 -8.73 -1.12
N HIS A 404 9.70 -9.37 -0.21
CA HIS A 404 10.64 -8.65 0.68
C HIS A 404 12.08 -8.61 0.19
N HIS A 405 12.39 -9.12 -1.00
CA HIS A 405 13.72 -8.99 -1.62
C HIS A 405 13.61 -8.75 -3.12
N PHE A 406 14.59 -8.03 -3.68
CA PHE A 406 14.64 -7.66 -5.08
C PHE A 406 15.83 -8.31 -5.77
N HIS A 407 15.72 -8.52 -7.08
CA HIS A 407 16.88 -8.78 -7.90
C HIS A 407 17.77 -7.53 -7.94
N LEU A 408 19.05 -7.71 -7.63
CA LEU A 408 20.05 -6.65 -7.70
C LEU A 408 20.63 -6.53 -9.12
N ARG A 409 21.14 -5.34 -9.46
CA ARG A 409 21.91 -5.13 -10.68
C ARG A 409 23.33 -5.70 -10.52
N LYS A 410 23.99 -5.99 -11.64
CA LYS A 410 25.36 -6.53 -11.65
C LYS A 410 26.30 -5.64 -10.83
N GLY A 411 27.15 -6.27 -10.01
CA GLY A 411 28.11 -5.59 -9.13
C GLY A 411 27.58 -5.31 -7.71
N PHE A 412 26.30 -5.60 -7.46
CA PHE A 412 25.73 -5.56 -6.12
C PHE A 412 25.37 -6.95 -5.61
N GLU A 413 25.57 -7.16 -4.31
CA GLU A 413 25.32 -8.43 -3.62
C GLU A 413 24.54 -8.20 -2.32
N TYR A 414 24.01 -9.30 -1.80
CA TYR A 414 23.37 -9.31 -0.49
C TYR A 414 24.34 -9.79 0.59
N VAL A 415 24.12 -9.33 1.82
CA VAL A 415 24.77 -9.83 3.03
C VAL A 415 23.73 -10.31 4.02
N ASN A 416 24.00 -11.39 4.75
CA ASN A 416 23.14 -11.84 5.84
C ASN A 416 23.64 -11.23 7.14
N VAL A 417 22.74 -10.61 7.90
CA VAL A 417 23.07 -10.08 9.22
C VAL A 417 23.12 -11.21 10.24
N ASP A 418 24.10 -11.15 11.13
CA ASP A 418 24.19 -12.06 12.27
C ASP A 418 22.97 -11.89 13.19
N LYS A 419 22.45 -13.02 13.69
CA LYS A 419 21.22 -13.04 14.50
C LYS A 419 21.41 -12.40 15.88
N GLY A 420 22.63 -12.31 16.40
CA GLY A 420 22.95 -11.56 17.62
C GLY A 420 22.96 -10.05 17.38
N VAL A 421 23.12 -9.61 16.14
CA VAL A 421 23.11 -8.19 15.76
C VAL A 421 21.70 -7.70 15.51
N MET A 422 20.96 -8.37 14.61
CA MET A 422 19.61 -7.97 14.21
C MET A 422 18.78 -9.15 13.69
N VAL A 423 17.53 -9.22 14.12
CA VAL A 423 16.51 -10.17 13.67
C VAL A 423 15.18 -9.45 13.43
N ILE A 424 14.21 -10.14 12.84
CA ILE A 424 12.83 -9.68 12.76
C ILE A 424 11.94 -10.57 13.60
N ASN A 425 11.14 -9.95 14.46
CA ASN A 425 10.03 -10.59 15.12
C ASN A 425 8.79 -10.37 14.26
N HIS A 426 8.27 -11.45 13.68
CA HIS A 426 7.07 -11.44 12.86
C HIS A 426 5.91 -12.01 13.68
N TYR A 427 4.98 -11.14 14.08
CA TYR A 427 3.76 -11.48 14.82
C TYR A 427 2.71 -12.10 13.90
N LYS A 428 3.12 -13.17 13.22
CA LYS A 428 2.41 -13.84 12.12
C LYS A 428 1.09 -14.46 12.56
N TYR A 429 1.11 -15.14 13.71
CA TYR A 429 -0.01 -15.94 14.25
C TYR A 429 -0.59 -15.27 15.49
N GLN A 430 -1.15 -14.07 15.34
CA GLN A 430 -1.84 -13.37 16.43
C GLN A 430 -3.10 -14.12 16.89
N VAL A 431 -3.81 -13.57 17.87
CA VAL A 431 -5.11 -14.12 18.29
C VAL A 431 -6.08 -14.27 17.11
N TRP A 432 -6.98 -15.25 17.21
CA TRP A 432 -7.82 -15.69 16.09
C TRP A 432 -8.63 -14.56 15.46
N GLN A 433 -9.13 -13.61 16.27
CA GLN A 433 -9.94 -12.50 15.76
C GLN A 433 -9.19 -11.66 14.70
N VAL A 434 -7.87 -11.55 14.83
CA VAL A 434 -7.01 -10.82 13.88
C VAL A 434 -6.58 -11.77 12.77
N PHE A 435 -6.09 -12.97 13.12
CA PHE A 435 -5.56 -13.91 12.13
C PHE A 435 -6.58 -14.30 11.05
N LYS A 436 -7.86 -14.44 11.41
CA LYS A 436 -8.93 -14.79 10.47
C LYS A 436 -9.08 -13.80 9.32
N GLU A 437 -8.64 -12.55 9.48
CA GLU A 437 -8.67 -11.53 8.41
C GLU A 437 -7.82 -11.96 7.19
N LYS A 438 -6.74 -12.74 7.43
CA LYS A 438 -5.90 -13.30 6.36
C LYS A 438 -6.68 -14.22 5.40
N PHE A 439 -7.83 -14.79 5.82
CA PHE A 439 -8.69 -15.62 4.96
C PHE A 439 -9.54 -14.84 3.95
N TYR A 440 -9.76 -13.54 4.18
CA TYR A 440 -10.61 -12.73 3.33
C TYR A 440 -9.87 -12.13 2.15
N ARG A 441 -8.60 -11.74 2.34
CA ARG A 441 -7.77 -11.19 1.26
C ARG A 441 -6.30 -11.34 1.58
N ARG A 442 -5.53 -11.85 0.61
CA ARG A 442 -4.07 -11.68 0.60
C ARG A 442 -3.67 -10.63 -0.43
N VAL A 443 -2.61 -9.89 -0.12
CA VAL A 443 -2.06 -8.84 -0.99
C VAL A 443 -1.01 -9.35 -1.98
N ALA A 444 -0.26 -10.40 -1.62
CA ALA A 444 0.77 -11.02 -2.46
C ALA A 444 0.20 -11.59 -3.76
N THR A 445 0.88 -11.34 -4.88
CA THR A 445 0.39 -11.68 -6.23
C THR A 445 0.37 -13.18 -6.47
N TYR A 446 1.45 -13.87 -6.08
CA TYR A 446 1.67 -15.29 -6.39
C TYR A 446 1.24 -16.25 -5.27
N VAL A 447 0.65 -15.72 -4.19
CA VAL A 447 0.20 -16.55 -3.06
C VAL A 447 -1.30 -16.82 -3.20
N ALA A 448 -1.66 -18.09 -3.22
CA ALA A 448 -3.05 -18.54 -3.27
C ALA A 448 -3.85 -17.98 -2.09
N ASP A 449 -5.12 -17.66 -2.33
CA ASP A 449 -6.03 -17.31 -1.24
C ASP A 449 -6.27 -18.53 -0.35
N TRP A 450 -6.51 -18.28 0.94
CA TRP A 450 -6.73 -19.37 1.90
C TRP A 450 -7.95 -20.22 1.56
N GLN A 451 -8.94 -19.65 0.87
CA GLN A 451 -10.15 -20.34 0.47
C GLN A 451 -9.92 -21.32 -0.69
N ASP A 452 -8.80 -21.18 -1.40
CA ASP A 452 -8.36 -22.10 -2.43
C ASP A 452 -7.68 -23.32 -1.77
N ASP A 453 -7.80 -24.51 -2.35
CA ASP A 453 -7.07 -25.70 -1.89
C ASP A 453 -5.66 -25.79 -2.49
N GLN A 454 -5.36 -24.99 -3.52
CA GLN A 454 -4.04 -24.90 -4.13
C GLN A 454 -2.98 -24.50 -3.10
N ASN A 455 -1.93 -25.33 -2.98
CA ASN A 455 -0.82 -25.12 -2.04
C ASN A 455 -1.23 -25.15 -0.55
N ALA A 456 -2.24 -25.96 -0.19
CA ALA A 456 -2.64 -26.20 1.21
C ALA A 456 -1.47 -26.59 2.15
N GLY A 457 -0.46 -27.29 1.64
CA GLY A 457 0.74 -27.70 2.40
C GLY A 457 1.92 -26.71 2.36
N SER A 458 1.75 -25.51 1.79
CA SER A 458 2.85 -24.53 1.68
C SER A 458 3.19 -23.87 3.03
N LYS A 459 4.45 -23.40 3.15
CA LYS A 459 4.90 -22.59 4.30
C LYS A 459 4.20 -21.21 4.40
N ASP A 460 3.47 -20.84 3.35
CA ASP A 460 2.65 -19.62 3.34
C ASP A 460 1.32 -19.82 4.08
N ARG A 461 0.97 -21.06 4.47
CA ARG A 461 -0.19 -21.38 5.30
C ARG A 461 0.22 -21.72 6.73
N ALA A 462 -0.72 -21.54 7.65
CA ALA A 462 -0.56 -21.97 9.03
C ALA A 462 -0.78 -23.49 9.10
N PRO A 463 0.17 -24.23 9.69
CA PRO A 463 0.03 -25.66 9.89
C PRO A 463 -1.29 -26.05 10.57
N GLY A 464 -1.95 -27.07 10.01
CA GLY A 464 -3.19 -27.62 10.56
C GLY A 464 -4.43 -26.73 10.41
N LEU A 465 -4.39 -25.70 9.55
CA LEU A 465 -5.58 -24.95 9.13
C LEU A 465 -6.01 -25.37 7.71
N GLY A 466 -7.31 -25.56 7.53
CA GLY A 466 -7.93 -25.82 6.23
C GLY A 466 -8.21 -24.53 5.45
N THR A 467 -9.20 -24.59 4.55
CA THR A 467 -9.58 -23.47 3.68
C THR A 467 -10.67 -22.56 4.24
N ARG A 468 -11.19 -22.89 5.43
CA ARG A 468 -12.26 -22.16 6.09
C ARG A 468 -11.74 -21.43 7.33
N ALA A 469 -12.27 -20.24 7.57
CA ALA A 469 -11.99 -19.44 8.77
C ALA A 469 -12.73 -20.02 9.99
N VAL A 470 -12.32 -21.20 10.45
CA VAL A 470 -12.81 -21.83 11.68
C VAL A 470 -11.67 -21.89 12.70
N GLN A 471 -11.92 -21.37 13.91
CA GLN A 471 -10.93 -21.33 14.99
C GLN A 471 -10.64 -22.75 15.51
N PRO A 472 -9.38 -23.21 15.51
CA PRO A 472 -9.01 -24.42 16.23
C PRO A 472 -9.17 -24.24 17.75
N PRO A 473 -9.64 -25.26 18.49
CA PRO A 473 -9.80 -25.19 19.95
C PRO A 473 -8.51 -24.81 20.69
N ASP A 474 -7.37 -25.22 20.15
CA ASP A 474 -6.04 -25.03 20.69
C ASP A 474 -5.30 -23.80 20.13
N TRP A 475 -5.96 -22.93 19.34
CA TRP A 475 -5.30 -21.82 18.63
C TRP A 475 -4.43 -20.96 19.55
N SER A 476 -4.94 -20.58 20.73
CA SER A 476 -4.23 -19.69 21.65
C SER A 476 -2.88 -20.27 22.13
N SER A 477 -2.76 -21.59 22.21
CA SER A 477 -1.53 -22.27 22.66
C SER A 477 -0.62 -22.75 21.51
N ARG A 478 -1.00 -22.53 20.23
CA ARG A 478 -0.17 -22.92 19.09
C ARG A 478 1.05 -22.01 18.93
N PHE A 479 2.05 -22.53 18.21
CA PHE A 479 3.25 -21.80 17.79
C PHE A 479 4.10 -21.23 18.94
N CYS A 480 4.06 -21.88 20.11
CA CYS A 480 4.92 -21.57 21.25
C CYS A 480 5.92 -22.70 21.50
N GLU A 481 7.10 -22.62 20.89
CA GLU A 481 8.21 -23.55 21.12
C GLU A 481 9.30 -22.91 21.99
N VAL A 482 9.47 -21.58 21.87
CA VAL A 482 10.44 -20.79 22.62
C VAL A 482 9.74 -19.59 23.22
N THR A 483 9.95 -19.37 24.53
CA THR A 483 9.62 -18.11 25.18
C THR A 483 10.72 -17.10 24.90
N ASP A 484 10.38 -16.02 24.20
CA ASP A 484 11.30 -14.97 23.77
C ASP A 484 10.79 -13.60 24.27
N ASN A 485 11.47 -13.09 25.30
CA ASN A 485 11.16 -11.80 25.93
C ASN A 485 12.06 -10.66 25.45
N GLY A 486 12.92 -10.89 24.44
CA GLY A 486 13.96 -9.93 24.06
C GLY A 486 13.40 -8.57 23.68
N LEU A 487 12.54 -8.54 22.66
CA LEU A 487 11.90 -7.31 22.19
C LEU A 487 10.92 -6.75 23.24
N ARG A 488 10.16 -7.61 23.93
CA ARG A 488 9.25 -7.22 25.02
C ARG A 488 9.97 -6.40 26.08
N ASN A 489 11.09 -6.91 26.60
CA ASN A 489 11.85 -6.26 27.65
C ASN A 489 12.44 -4.93 27.17
N GLN A 490 12.91 -4.87 25.91
CA GLN A 490 13.41 -3.63 25.32
C GLN A 490 12.30 -2.58 25.18
N VAL A 491 11.12 -2.96 24.70
CA VAL A 491 9.97 -2.07 24.55
C VAL A 491 9.52 -1.51 25.89
N LEU A 492 9.32 -2.38 26.88
CA LEU A 492 8.92 -1.94 28.23
C LEU A 492 9.94 -0.99 28.84
N ARG A 493 11.25 -1.28 28.69
CA ARG A 493 12.31 -0.40 29.19
C ARG A 493 12.33 0.98 28.53
N ILE A 494 12.03 1.05 27.23
CA ILE A 494 12.17 2.30 26.45
C ILE A 494 10.90 3.15 26.52
N PHE A 495 9.73 2.52 26.52
CA PHE A 495 8.46 3.21 26.28
C PHE A 495 7.49 3.17 27.45
N ALA A 496 7.67 2.28 28.44
CA ALA A 496 6.73 2.24 29.55
C ALA A 496 6.89 3.49 30.41
N ASP A 497 5.77 4.17 30.65
CA ASP A 497 5.71 5.30 31.55
C ASP A 497 6.14 4.86 32.97
N PRO A 498 7.10 5.55 33.62
CA PRO A 498 7.65 5.10 34.90
C PRO A 498 6.60 4.96 36.00
N GLU A 499 5.56 5.79 35.99
CA GLU A 499 4.54 5.82 37.05
C GLU A 499 3.39 4.85 36.78
N THR A 500 2.86 4.87 35.56
CA THR A 500 1.66 4.11 35.19
C THR A 500 1.97 2.76 34.57
N GLN A 501 3.22 2.53 34.15
CA GLN A 501 3.66 1.35 33.38
C GLN A 501 2.90 1.17 32.05
N THR A 502 2.27 2.25 31.56
CA THR A 502 1.53 2.23 30.29
C THR A 502 2.43 2.54 29.12
N LEU A 503 2.11 1.98 27.94
CA LEU A 503 2.81 2.26 26.69
C LEU A 503 2.08 3.36 25.89
N PRO A 504 2.79 4.17 25.08
CA PRO A 504 2.20 5.33 24.40
C PRO A 504 1.08 4.99 23.41
N TRP A 505 1.06 3.76 22.90
CA TRP A 505 0.06 3.27 21.96
C TRP A 505 -1.13 2.57 22.64
N GLN A 506 -1.13 2.43 23.97
CA GLN A 506 -2.30 1.93 24.67
C GLN A 506 -3.40 2.98 24.61
N GLU A 507 -4.60 2.57 24.22
CA GLU A 507 -5.76 3.45 24.30
C GLU A 507 -6.11 3.67 25.78
N VAL A 508 -5.87 4.87 26.28
CA VAL A 508 -6.35 5.28 27.60
C VAL A 508 -7.87 5.36 27.48
N GLY A 509 -8.57 4.33 27.97
CA GLY A 509 -10.02 4.23 27.81
C GLY A 509 -10.74 5.51 28.22
N GLU A 510 -11.43 6.15 27.27
CA GLU A 510 -12.35 7.28 27.50
C GLU A 510 -13.63 6.86 28.25
N GLN A 511 -13.57 5.87 29.14
CA GLN A 511 -14.69 5.51 30.02
C GLN A 511 -14.69 6.30 31.35
N GLY A 512 -13.64 7.09 31.64
CA GLY A 512 -13.53 7.88 32.86
C GLY A 512 -14.01 9.34 32.78
N ASN A 513 -13.98 9.97 31.60
CA ASN A 513 -14.17 11.44 31.49
C ASN A 513 -15.60 11.89 31.15
N HIS A 514 -16.48 11.00 30.69
CA HIS A 514 -17.90 11.33 30.51
C HIS A 514 -18.73 11.31 31.80
N ARG A 515 -18.19 10.79 32.92
CA ARG A 515 -18.85 10.89 34.24
C ARG A 515 -18.54 12.20 34.98
N LYS A 516 -17.44 12.90 34.66
CA LYS A 516 -17.09 14.18 35.32
C LYS A 516 -17.76 15.41 34.68
N SER A 517 -18.23 15.35 33.43
CA SER A 517 -18.96 16.49 32.82
C SER A 517 -20.46 16.53 33.15
N ARG A 518 -21.05 15.43 33.68
CA ARG A 518 -22.46 15.39 34.11
C ARG A 518 -22.72 15.89 35.53
N TYR A 519 -21.68 16.04 36.37
CA TYR A 519 -21.81 16.56 37.74
C TYR A 519 -21.50 18.06 37.89
N LYS A 520 -21.05 18.75 36.83
CA LYS A 520 -20.82 20.21 36.84
C LYS A 520 -21.93 21.04 36.15
N ARG A 521 -23.09 20.44 35.87
CA ARG A 521 -24.28 21.12 35.31
C ARG A 521 -25.54 21.01 36.18
N LYS A 522 -25.38 20.69 37.46
CA LYS A 522 -26.39 20.90 38.51
C LYS A 522 -25.67 21.40 39.76
N GLY A 523 -25.57 22.71 39.86
CA GLY A 523 -25.00 23.48 40.96
C GLY A 523 -25.32 24.93 40.68
#